data_AF-A0A1H8YZ85-F1
#
_entry.id   AF-A0A1H8YZ85-F1
#
_cell.length_a   1.000
_cell.length_b   1.000
_cell.length_c   1.000
_cell.angle_alpha   90.00
_cell.angle_beta   90.00
_cell.angle_gamma   90.00
#
_symmetry.space_group_name_H-M   'P 1'
#
loop_
_entity.id
_entity.type
_entity.pdbx_description
1 polymer ?
#
loop_
_entity_poly.entity_id
_entity_poly.type
_entity_poly.pdbx_seq_one_letter_code
_entity_poly.pdbx_strand_id
1 'polypeptide(L)'
;MTSKKVYTNTSANPVFLSDGTSVGVGEQTTDAQYELAKGSFWEEHGVLVPGAPEIAPENKAQLDELRAENAKLKEDLFSEQSSRQKLESDLKDLPGQLKTAQDKLTEEQARSQKLESDLKAALAKK
;
A
#
# COMPACT_ATOMS: atom_id res chain seq x y z
N MET A 1 7.90 -39.45 22.36
CA MET A 1 7.12 -38.42 21.63
C MET A 1 7.23 -38.72 20.16
N THR A 2 6.17 -39.22 19.54
CA THR A 2 6.14 -39.50 18.10
C THR A 2 6.22 -38.16 17.38
N SER A 3 7.32 -37.89 16.69
CA SER A 3 7.48 -36.72 15.83
C SER A 3 6.28 -36.66 14.89
N LYS A 4 5.44 -35.62 15.02
CA LYS A 4 4.41 -35.29 14.02
C LYS A 4 5.15 -34.94 12.74
N LYS A 5 5.31 -35.92 11.85
CA LYS A 5 5.83 -35.67 10.52
C LYS A 5 4.71 -34.96 9.77
N VAL A 6 4.84 -33.68 9.50
CA VAL A 6 4.01 -32.97 8.52
C VAL A 6 4.69 -33.10 7.15
N TYR A 7 3.94 -33.12 6.06
CA TYR A 7 4.52 -33.06 4.71
C TYR A 7 4.45 -31.62 4.17
N THR A 8 5.44 -31.23 3.38
CA THR A 8 5.47 -29.96 2.64
C THR A 8 5.21 -30.21 1.16
N ASN A 9 4.36 -29.39 0.55
CA ASN A 9 4.16 -29.41 -0.90
C ASN A 9 5.34 -28.72 -1.61
N THR A 10 6.08 -29.49 -2.40
CA THR A 10 7.24 -29.01 -3.19
C THR A 10 6.91 -28.78 -4.66
N SER A 11 5.67 -29.06 -5.09
CA SER A 11 5.25 -28.87 -6.47
C SER A 11 4.89 -27.43 -6.78
N ALA A 12 4.87 -27.07 -8.07
CA ALA A 12 4.50 -25.74 -8.54
C ALA A 12 3.00 -25.44 -8.43
N ASN A 13 2.17 -26.41 -8.05
CA ASN A 13 0.71 -26.29 -7.99
C ASN A 13 0.18 -26.73 -6.61
N PRO A 14 -1.03 -26.29 -6.21
CA PRO A 14 -1.69 -26.83 -5.03
C PRO A 14 -1.97 -28.33 -5.18
N VAL A 15 -1.78 -29.08 -4.10
CA VAL A 15 -2.10 -30.51 -4.03
C VAL A 15 -3.48 -30.65 -3.43
N PHE A 16 -4.40 -31.30 -4.14
CA PHE A 16 -5.75 -31.57 -3.66
C PHE A 16 -5.82 -32.96 -3.02
N LEU A 17 -6.41 -33.02 -1.83
CA LEU A 17 -6.60 -34.24 -1.05
C LEU A 17 -7.98 -34.83 -1.32
N SER A 18 -8.18 -36.08 -0.88
CA SER A 18 -9.40 -36.86 -1.13
C SER A 18 -10.67 -36.26 -0.51
N ASP A 19 -10.53 -35.39 0.49
CA ASP A 19 -11.64 -34.66 1.12
C ASP A 19 -11.97 -33.33 0.41
N GLY A 20 -11.26 -33.01 -0.68
CA GLY A 20 -11.41 -31.76 -1.43
C GLY A 20 -10.63 -30.58 -0.85
N THR A 21 -9.92 -30.76 0.26
CA THR A 21 -9.00 -29.73 0.79
C THR A 21 -7.71 -29.69 -0.03
N SER A 22 -6.97 -28.59 0.08
CA SER A 22 -5.70 -28.42 -0.65
C SER A 22 -4.55 -28.03 0.26
N VAL A 23 -3.33 -28.39 -0.16
CA VAL A 23 -2.06 -27.91 0.40
C VAL A 23 -1.42 -26.99 -0.64
N GLY A 24 -1.28 -25.71 -0.30
CA GLY A 24 -0.67 -24.71 -1.19
C GLY A 24 0.81 -24.99 -1.46
N VAL A 25 1.36 -24.31 -2.46
CA VAL A 25 2.79 -24.44 -2.82
C VAL A 25 3.66 -23.98 -1.65
N GLY A 26 4.58 -24.83 -1.19
CA GLY A 26 5.44 -24.55 -0.03
C GLY A 26 4.74 -24.62 1.32
N GLU A 27 3.44 -24.96 1.37
CA GLU A 27 2.71 -25.12 2.63
C GLU A 27 2.91 -26.51 3.23
N GLN A 28 2.75 -26.57 4.55
CA GLN A 28 2.72 -27.83 5.30
C GLN A 28 1.29 -28.34 5.42
N THR A 29 1.11 -29.66 5.35
CA THR A 29 -0.15 -30.32 5.71
C THR A 29 -0.51 -30.02 7.16
N THR A 30 -1.78 -29.73 7.42
CA THR A 30 -2.35 -29.84 8.79
C THR A 30 -2.38 -31.31 9.26
N ASP A 31 -2.63 -31.55 10.54
CA ASP A 31 -2.71 -32.93 11.09
C ASP A 31 -3.76 -33.80 10.36
N ALA A 32 -4.91 -33.22 10.00
CA ALA A 32 -5.96 -33.94 9.27
C ALA A 32 -5.51 -34.25 7.83
N GLN A 33 -4.87 -33.29 7.18
CA GLN A 33 -4.35 -33.43 5.82
C GLN A 33 -3.17 -34.41 5.74
N TYR A 34 -2.37 -34.51 6.81
CA TYR A 34 -1.28 -35.48 6.92
C TYR A 34 -1.78 -36.92 6.80
N GLU A 35 -2.86 -37.27 7.50
CA GLU A 35 -3.44 -38.61 7.42
C GLU A 35 -3.99 -38.93 6.04
N LEU A 36 -4.52 -37.93 5.33
CA LEU A 36 -4.99 -38.06 3.94
C LEU A 36 -3.85 -38.15 2.93
N ALA A 37 -2.69 -37.59 3.25
CA ALA A 37 -1.51 -37.60 2.40
C ALA A 37 -0.73 -38.93 2.48
N LYS A 38 -0.80 -39.65 3.60
CA LYS A 38 -0.09 -40.94 3.79
C LYS A 38 -0.52 -41.98 2.76
N GLY A 39 0.44 -42.56 2.07
CA GLY A 39 0.19 -43.59 1.06
C GLY A 39 -0.64 -43.07 -0.12
N SER A 40 -0.74 -41.74 -0.27
CA SER A 40 -1.31 -41.14 -1.46
C SER A 40 -0.29 -41.19 -2.60
N PHE A 41 -0.78 -41.19 -3.83
CA PHE A 41 0.04 -41.08 -5.04
C PHE A 41 1.00 -39.87 -5.00
N TRP A 42 0.66 -38.81 -4.26
CA TRP A 42 1.51 -37.63 -4.11
C TRP A 42 2.79 -37.91 -3.33
N GLU A 43 2.74 -38.79 -2.32
CA GLU A 43 3.92 -39.19 -1.55
C GLU A 43 4.88 -40.02 -2.41
N GLU A 44 4.33 -40.95 -3.21
CA GLU A 44 5.12 -41.78 -4.14
C GLU A 44 5.81 -40.96 -5.24
N HIS A 45 5.15 -39.90 -5.70
CA HIS A 45 5.65 -39.01 -6.74
C HIS A 45 6.50 -37.84 -6.21
N GLY A 46 6.77 -37.80 -4.90
CA GLY A 46 7.63 -36.78 -4.27
C GLY A 46 7.02 -35.37 -4.29
N VAL A 47 5.71 -35.27 -4.44
CA VAL A 47 4.96 -34.00 -4.46
C VAL A 47 4.76 -33.47 -3.03
N LEU A 48 4.59 -34.37 -2.07
CA LEU A 48 4.55 -34.08 -0.63
C LEU A 48 5.77 -34.71 0.04
N VAL A 49 6.69 -33.90 0.55
CA VAL A 49 7.96 -34.36 1.16
C VAL A 49 7.89 -34.22 2.68
N PRO A 50 8.31 -35.24 3.47
CA PRO A 50 8.30 -35.15 4.93
C PRO A 50 9.16 -34.01 5.45
N GLY A 51 8.66 -33.27 6.43
CA GLY A 51 9.38 -32.21 7.12
C GLY A 51 8.93 -30.81 6.72
N ALA A 52 9.44 -29.81 7.45
CA ALA A 52 9.23 -28.40 7.13
C ALA A 52 9.96 -28.02 5.83
N PRO A 53 9.51 -26.98 5.11
CA PRO A 53 10.28 -26.45 4.00
C PRO A 53 11.66 -26.04 4.52
N GLU A 54 12.71 -26.69 4.04
CA GLU A 54 14.08 -26.27 4.34
C GLU A 54 14.39 -25.04 3.51
N ILE A 55 14.09 -23.87 4.08
CA ILE A 55 14.61 -22.61 3.55
C ILE A 55 16.06 -22.55 4.01
N ALA A 56 17.00 -22.64 3.06
CA ALA A 56 18.41 -22.42 3.36
C ALA A 56 18.58 -21.09 4.13
N PRO A 57 19.46 -21.01 5.13
CA PRO A 57 19.59 -19.82 5.99
C PRO A 57 19.87 -18.54 5.18
N GLU A 58 20.60 -18.64 4.08
CA GLU A 58 20.78 -17.57 3.08
C GLU A 58 19.46 -17.08 2.46
N ASN A 59 18.58 -17.99 2.06
CA ASN A 59 17.27 -17.67 1.48
C ASN A 59 16.33 -17.07 2.52
N LYS A 60 16.47 -17.46 3.80
CA LYS A 60 15.70 -16.87 4.90
C LYS A 60 16.12 -15.42 5.16
N ALA A 61 17.42 -15.14 5.18
CA ALA A 61 17.93 -13.78 5.32
C ALA A 61 17.46 -12.88 4.17
N GLN A 62 17.53 -13.37 2.93
CA GLN A 62 17.01 -12.66 1.76
C GLN A 62 15.50 -12.41 1.84
N LEU A 63 14.72 -13.39 2.31
CA LEU A 63 13.27 -13.24 2.51
C LEU A 63 12.93 -12.17 3.54
N ASP A 64 13.68 -12.12 4.64
CA ASP A 64 13.46 -11.13 5.70
C ASP A 64 13.88 -9.72 5.24
N GLU A 65 14.96 -9.61 4.46
CA GLU A 65 15.38 -8.35 3.82
C GLU A 65 14.32 -7.85 2.82
N LEU A 66 13.83 -8.72 1.93
CA LEU A 66 12.76 -8.39 0.98
C LEU A 66 11.45 -8.00 1.69
N ARG A 67 11.14 -8.60 2.84
CA ARG A 67 9.99 -8.21 3.67
C ARG A 67 10.16 -6.83 4.30
N ALA A 68 11.36 -6.54 4.82
CA ALA A 68 11.67 -5.24 5.38
C ALA A 68 11.62 -4.14 4.32
N GLU A 69 12.18 -4.40 3.14
CA GLU A 69 12.10 -3.49 1.99
C GLU A 69 10.65 -3.27 1.55
N ASN A 70 9.84 -4.33 1.43
CA ASN A 70 8.42 -4.19 1.11
C ASN A 70 7.64 -3.39 2.15
N ALA A 71 7.95 -3.56 3.44
CA ALA A 71 7.31 -2.78 4.50
C ALA A 71 7.65 -1.29 4.36
N LYS A 72 8.92 -0.97 4.12
CA LYS A 72 9.37 0.41 3.91
C LYS A 72 8.75 1.03 2.66
N LEU A 73 8.74 0.32 1.53
CA LEU A 73 8.12 0.80 0.29
C LEU A 73 6.62 1.09 0.45
N LYS A 74 5.91 0.32 1.28
CA LYS A 74 4.49 0.57 1.60
C LYS A 74 4.32 1.84 2.44
N GLU A 75 5.20 2.06 3.41
CA GLU A 75 5.19 3.28 4.22
C GLU A 75 5.48 4.52 3.38
N ASP A 76 6.51 4.46 2.54
CA ASP A 76 6.88 5.53 1.60
C ASP A 76 5.71 5.83 0.64
N LEU A 77 5.08 4.80 0.07
CA LEU A 77 3.92 4.96 -0.81
C LEU A 77 2.75 5.65 -0.10
N PHE A 78 2.46 5.30 1.15
CA PHE A 78 1.39 5.92 1.92
C PHE A 78 1.68 7.38 2.25
N SER A 79 2.94 7.69 2.57
CA SER A 79 3.41 9.06 2.80
C SER A 79 3.29 9.93 1.55
N GLU A 80 3.72 9.42 0.40
CA GLU A 80 3.62 10.10 -0.88
C GLU A 80 2.16 10.32 -1.31
N GLN A 81 1.29 9.31 -1.12
CA GLN A 81 -0.15 9.46 -1.38
C GLN A 81 -0.78 10.56 -0.53
N SER A 82 -0.43 10.63 0.76
CA SER A 82 -0.92 11.67 1.67
C SER A 82 -0.44 13.07 1.26
N SER A 83 0.84 13.18 0.90
CA SER A 83 1.44 14.42 0.42
C SER A 83 0.80 14.90 -0.88
N ARG A 84 0.53 13.97 -1.80
CA ARG A 84 -0.15 14.25 -3.06
C ARG A 84 -1.59 14.72 -2.85
N GLN A 85 -2.36 14.09 -1.96
CA GLN A 85 -3.71 14.52 -1.63
C GLN A 85 -3.74 15.96 -1.07
N LYS A 86 -2.76 16.31 -0.23
CA LYS A 86 -2.63 17.67 0.29
C LYS A 86 -2.34 18.67 -0.84
N LEU A 87 -1.40 18.36 -1.73
CA LEU A 87 -1.08 19.21 -2.88
C LEU A 87 -2.28 19.36 -3.84
N GLU A 88 -3.05 18.29 -4.06
CA GLU A 88 -4.27 18.33 -4.88
C GLU A 88 -5.35 19.21 -4.23
N SER A 89 -5.49 19.19 -2.90
CA SER A 89 -6.39 20.10 -2.17
C SER A 89 -5.93 21.56 -2.30
N ASP A 90 -4.64 21.83 -2.05
CA ASP A 90 -4.08 23.18 -2.11
C ASP A 90 -4.25 23.78 -3.52
N LEU A 91 -4.02 22.97 -4.58
CA LEU A 91 -4.24 23.36 -5.96
C LEU A 91 -5.70 23.66 -6.28
N LYS A 92 -6.65 22.98 -5.64
CA LYS A 92 -8.09 23.21 -5.85
C LYS A 92 -8.56 24.51 -5.20
N ASP A 93 -7.95 24.89 -4.08
CA ASP A 93 -8.31 26.11 -3.34
C ASP A 93 -7.64 27.37 -3.91
N LEU A 94 -6.48 27.21 -4.56
CA LEU A 94 -5.70 28.32 -5.13
C LEU A 94 -6.50 29.26 -6.05
N PRO A 95 -7.35 28.78 -6.99
CA PRO A 95 -8.16 29.66 -7.84
C PRO A 95 -9.16 30.50 -7.05
N GLY A 96 -9.74 29.95 -5.96
CA GLY A 96 -10.66 30.68 -5.10
C GLY A 96 -9.96 31.79 -4.30
N GLN A 97 -8.76 31.48 -3.79
CA GLN A 97 -7.91 32.48 -3.12
C GLN A 97 -7.48 33.59 -4.08
N LEU A 98 -7.07 33.23 -5.31
CA LEU A 98 -6.68 34.18 -6.34
C LEU A 98 -7.83 35.10 -6.71
N LYS A 99 -9.04 34.55 -6.91
CA LYS A 99 -10.23 35.35 -7.19
C LYS A 99 -10.54 36.32 -6.05
N THR A 100 -10.49 35.84 -4.82
CA THR A 100 -10.73 36.68 -3.63
C THR A 100 -9.71 37.82 -3.54
N ALA A 101 -8.44 37.56 -3.82
CA ALA A 101 -7.40 38.57 -3.84
C ALA A 101 -7.62 39.60 -4.96
N GLN A 102 -8.04 39.14 -6.15
CA GLN A 102 -8.31 39.99 -7.30
C GLN A 102 -9.53 40.90 -7.08
N ASP A 103 -10.58 40.39 -6.44
CA ASP A 103 -11.78 41.16 -6.09
C ASP A 103 -11.42 42.27 -5.07
N LYS A 104 -10.65 41.94 -4.03
CA LYS A 104 -10.16 42.92 -3.04
C LYS A 104 -9.29 44.01 -3.67
N LEU A 105 -8.41 43.63 -4.60
CA LEU A 105 -7.57 44.59 -5.30
C LEU A 105 -8.43 45.57 -6.12
N THR A 106 -9.46 45.07 -6.80
CA THR A 106 -10.38 45.88 -7.58
C THR A 106 -11.18 46.84 -6.70
N GLU A 107 -11.64 46.37 -5.53
CA GLU A 107 -12.36 47.20 -4.57
C GLU A 107 -11.47 48.33 -4.01
N GLU A 108 -10.22 48.02 -3.64
CA GLU A 108 -9.27 49.04 -3.16
C GLU A 108 -8.86 50.03 -4.26
N GLN A 109 -8.72 49.58 -5.51
CA GLN A 109 -8.50 50.49 -6.65
C GLN A 109 -9.68 51.47 -6.82
N ALA A 110 -10.92 50.99 -6.72
CA ALA A 110 -12.10 51.84 -6.80
C ALA A 110 -12.17 52.85 -5.63
N ARG A 111 -11.86 52.41 -4.40
CA ARG A 111 -11.79 53.29 -3.23
C ARG A 111 -10.71 54.36 -3.38
N SER A 112 -9.54 53.99 -3.86
CA SER A 112 -8.43 54.91 -4.11
C SER A 112 -8.79 55.97 -5.16
N GLN A 113 -9.36 55.57 -6.29
CA GLN A 113 -9.82 56.52 -7.33
C GLN A 113 -10.87 57.50 -6.80
N LYS A 114 -11.80 57.02 -5.97
CA LYS A 114 -12.82 57.87 -5.35
C LYS A 114 -12.17 58.91 -4.42
N LEU A 115 -11.28 58.48 -3.53
CA LEU A 115 -10.55 59.38 -2.63
C LEU A 115 -9.72 60.42 -3.40
N GLU A 116 -9.07 60.03 -4.49
CA GLU A 116 -8.35 60.97 -5.36
C GLU A 116 -9.27 62.01 -5.98
N SER A 117 -10.46 61.60 -6.44
CA SER A 117 -11.45 62.51 -7.02
C SER A 117 -12.00 63.49 -5.97
N ASP A 118 -12.29 63.01 -4.76
CA ASP A 118 -12.77 63.82 -3.64
C ASP A 118 -11.70 64.83 -3.19
N LEU A 119 -10.44 64.41 -3.16
CA LEU A 119 -9.31 65.28 -2.83
C LEU A 119 -9.11 66.39 -3.87
N LYS A 120 -9.17 66.07 -5.17
CA LYS A 120 -9.13 67.07 -6.25
C LYS A 120 -10.29 68.07 -6.13
N ALA A 121 -11.50 67.59 -5.87
CA ALA A 121 -12.67 68.44 -5.69
C ALA A 121 -12.56 69.37 -4.47
N ALA A 122 -11.99 68.88 -3.36
CA ALA A 122 -11.75 69.68 -2.17
C ALA A 122 -10.67 70.76 -2.38
N LEU A 123 -9.60 70.43 -3.11
CA LEU A 123 -8.54 71.39 -3.46
C LEU A 123 -9.04 72.48 -4.41
N ALA A 124 -9.93 72.17 -5.35
CA ALA A 124 -10.50 73.14 -6.29
C ALA A 124 -11.49 74.14 -5.64
N LYS A 125 -11.93 73.89 -4.41
CA LYS A 125 -12.85 74.75 -3.65
C LYS A 125 -12.16 75.68 -2.65
N LYS A 126 -10.82 75.62 -2.56
CA LYS A 126 -9.98 76.54 -1.76
C LYS A 126 -9.38 77.60 -2.66
#